data_AF-D2PN88-F1
#
_entry.id   AF-D2PN88-F1
#
_cell.length_a   1.000
_cell.length_b   1.000
_cell.length_c   1.000
_cell.angle_alpha   90.00
_cell.angle_beta   90.00
_cell.angle_gamma   90.00
#
_symmetry.space_group_name_H-M   'P 1'
#
loop_
_entity.id
_entity.type
_entity.pdbx_description
1 polymer ?
#
loop_
_entity_poly.entity_id
_entity_poly.type
_entity_poly.pdbx_seq_one_letter_code
_entity_poly.pdbx_strand_id
1 'polypeptide(L)'
;MSIIYLSAVADEEPSAADLAGIELEWPLIAAELDLLDAQIAYHNAGPSPSVLDRRRVRRAERRVLAVSRELADHNADSEVVA
;
A
#
# COMPACT_ATOMS: atom_id res chain seq x y z
N MET A 1 6.76 -0.79 -32.98
CA MET A 1 6.67 -1.39 -31.63
C MET A 1 5.20 -1.41 -31.28
N SER A 2 4.57 -2.59 -31.27
CA SER A 2 3.13 -2.72 -31.09
C SER A 2 2.81 -2.70 -29.60
N ILE A 3 2.18 -1.63 -29.12
CA ILE A 3 1.59 -1.59 -27.79
C ILE A 3 0.26 -2.34 -27.90
N ILE A 4 0.16 -3.45 -27.19
CA ILE A 4 -1.11 -4.16 -27.02
C ILE A 4 -1.97 -3.29 -26.12
N TYR A 5 -2.98 -2.62 -26.69
CA TYR A 5 -4.09 -2.10 -25.90
C TYR A 5 -4.92 -3.30 -25.47
N LEU A 6 -4.86 -3.64 -24.18
CA LEU A 6 -5.89 -4.43 -23.56
C LEU A 6 -7.15 -3.55 -23.61
N SER A 7 -8.03 -3.79 -24.59
CA SER A 7 -9.34 -3.14 -24.62
C SER A 7 -9.99 -3.49 -23.30
N ALA A 8 -10.17 -2.49 -22.43
CA ALA A 8 -10.99 -2.63 -21.25
C ALA A 8 -12.28 -3.29 -21.70
N VAL A 9 -12.64 -4.39 -21.03
CA VAL A 9 -13.94 -5.03 -21.18
C VAL A 9 -14.96 -3.89 -21.09
N ALA A 10 -15.68 -3.68 -22.19
CA ALA A 10 -16.71 -2.66 -22.46
C ALA A 10 -16.97 -1.62 -21.35
N ASP A 11 -16.67 -0.33 -21.59
CA ASP A 11 -17.32 0.90 -21.05
C ASP A 11 -17.94 0.89 -19.62
N GLU A 12 -17.50 0.02 -18.72
CA GLU A 12 -17.92 -0.03 -17.33
C GLU A 12 -16.95 0.84 -16.54
N GLU A 13 -17.27 2.13 -16.46
CA GLU A 13 -16.63 3.01 -15.49
C GLU A 13 -16.79 2.40 -14.08
N PRO A 14 -15.75 2.51 -13.22
CA PRO A 14 -15.86 2.06 -11.84
C PRO A 14 -17.07 2.69 -11.15
N SER A 15 -17.83 1.87 -10.41
CA SER A 15 -18.94 2.40 -9.62
C SER A 15 -18.41 3.25 -8.46
N ALA A 16 -19.28 4.05 -7.85
CA ALA A 16 -18.92 4.83 -6.66
C ALA A 16 -18.43 3.93 -5.50
N ALA A 17 -18.93 2.68 -5.41
CA ALA A 17 -18.47 1.71 -4.43
C ALA A 17 -17.06 1.20 -4.74
N ASP A 18 -16.75 0.96 -6.02
CA ASP A 18 -15.40 0.55 -6.45
C ASP A 18 -14.38 1.66 -6.16
N LEU A 19 -14.74 2.92 -6.46
CA LEU A 19 -13.90 4.07 -6.17
C LEU A 19 -13.70 4.26 -4.65
N ALA A 20 -14.74 4.05 -3.84
CA ALA A 20 -14.61 4.07 -2.39
C ALA A 20 -13.69 2.95 -1.86
N GLY A 21 -13.72 1.76 -2.48
CA GLY A 21 -12.80 0.67 -2.18
C GLY A 21 -11.33 1.07 -2.37
N ILE A 22 -11.02 1.76 -3.47
CA ILE A 22 -9.66 2.26 -3.74
C ILE A 22 -9.21 3.25 -2.65
N GLU A 23 -10.10 4.16 -2.22
CA GLU A 23 -9.77 5.11 -1.15
C GLU A 23 -9.51 4.41 0.20
N LEU A 24 -10.20 3.30 0.47
CA LEU A 24 -9.95 2.48 1.67
C LEU A 24 -8.59 1.78 1.63
N GLU A 25 -8.10 1.41 0.45
CA GLU A 25 -6.78 0.77 0.27
C GLU A 25 -5.61 1.78 0.37
N TRP A 26 -5.86 3.06 0.07
CA TRP A 26 -4.83 4.09 -0.01
C TRP A 26 -3.92 4.21 1.23
N PRO A 27 -4.43 4.14 2.48
CA PRO A 27 -3.58 4.18 3.67
C PRO A 27 -2.55 3.05 3.73
N LEU A 28 -2.88 1.84 3.24
CA LEU A 28 -1.95 0.72 3.21
C LEU A 28 -0.85 0.98 2.18
N ILE A 29 -1.23 1.41 0.97
CA ILE A 29 -0.30 1.79 -0.09
C ILE A 29 0.66 2.88 0.41
N ALA A 30 0.16 3.90 1.10
CA ALA A 30 0.99 4.95 1.68
C ALA A 30 1.99 4.41 2.72
N ALA A 31 1.57 3.47 3.59
CA ALA A 31 2.47 2.85 4.56
C ALA A 31 3.55 1.96 3.88
N GLU A 32 3.22 1.30 2.79
CA GLU A 32 4.17 0.51 1.99
C GLU A 32 5.18 1.41 1.27
N LEU A 33 4.75 2.56 0.75
CA LEU A 33 5.64 3.57 0.19
C LEU A 33 6.61 4.11 1.24
N ASP A 34 6.12 4.43 2.45
CA ASP A 34 6.98 4.86 3.57
C ASP A 34 8.02 3.79 3.94
N LEU A 35 7.65 2.51 3.89
CA LEU A 35 8.57 1.40 4.10
C LEU A 35 9.61 1.31 3.00
N LEU A 36 9.19 1.43 1.73
CA LEU A 36 10.09 1.42 0.59
C LEU A 36 11.09 2.57 0.68
N ASP A 37 10.65 3.78 1.02
CA ASP A 37 11.51 4.94 1.21
C ASP A 37 12.52 4.73 2.35
N ALA A 38 12.09 4.13 3.48
CA ALA A 38 12.98 3.78 4.57
C ALA A 38 14.02 2.73 4.17
N GLN A 39 13.64 1.74 3.36
CA GLN A 39 14.55 0.72 2.83
C GLN A 39 15.55 1.31 1.82
N ILE A 40 15.09 2.17 0.91
CA ILE A 40 15.95 2.91 -0.03
C ILE A 40 16.98 3.73 0.74
N ALA A 41 16.55 4.49 1.75
CA ALA A 41 17.46 5.26 2.59
C ALA A 41 18.48 4.37 3.32
N TYR A 42 18.04 3.21 3.84
CA TYR A 42 18.92 2.23 4.48
C TYR A 42 19.97 1.67 3.51
N HIS A 43 19.59 1.34 2.27
CA HIS A 43 20.51 0.86 1.24
C HIS A 43 21.48 1.95 0.77
N ASN A 44 21.02 3.18 0.64
CA ASN A 44 21.84 4.33 0.24
C ASN A 44 22.88 4.71 1.31
N ALA A 45 22.68 4.33 2.57
CA ALA A 45 23.68 4.51 3.63
C ALA A 45 24.95 3.62 3.43
N GLY A 46 24.93 2.72 2.44
CA GLY A 46 26.09 1.94 2.05
C GLY A 46 26.50 0.89 3.10
N PRO A 47 27.81 0.61 3.26
CA PRO A 47 28.28 -0.52 4.09
C PRO A 47 28.14 -0.30 5.60
N SER A 48 27.72 0.88 6.07
CA SER A 48 27.64 1.19 7.51
C SER A 48 26.37 1.98 7.86
N PRO A 49 25.18 1.37 7.70
CA PRO A 49 23.93 2.00 8.10
C PRO A 49 23.87 2.17 9.62
N SER A 50 23.33 3.31 10.06
CA SER A 50 23.24 3.65 11.48
C SER A 50 22.16 2.83 12.19
N VAL A 51 22.19 2.86 13.53
CA VAL A 51 21.10 2.30 14.36
C VAL A 51 19.76 3.01 14.07
N LEU A 52 19.80 4.29 13.71
CA LEU A 52 18.59 5.05 13.38
C LEU A 52 17.98 4.57 12.06
N ASP A 53 18.78 4.24 11.06
CA ASP A 53 18.30 3.73 9.78
C ASP A 53 17.57 2.40 9.97
N ARG A 54 18.15 1.48 10.76
CA ARG A 54 17.49 0.23 11.15
C ARG A 54 16.17 0.47 11.89
N ARG A 55 16.13 1.47 12.79
CA ARG A 55 14.91 1.80 13.54
C ARG A 55 13.83 2.41 12.64
N ARG A 56 14.20 3.16 11.60
CA ARG A 56 13.25 3.72 10.62
C ARG A 56 12.56 2.61 9.84
N VAL A 57 13.32 1.67 9.29
CA VAL A 57 12.76 0.49 8.58
C VAL A 57 11.82 -0.28 9.51
N ARG A 58 12.27 -0.62 10.72
CA ARG A 58 11.44 -1.36 11.70
C ARG A 58 10.20 -0.60 12.19
N ARG A 59 10.14 0.72 12.04
CA ARG A 59 8.94 1.50 12.35
C ARG A 59 7.96 1.46 11.18
N ALA A 60 8.47 1.62 9.96
CA ALA A 60 7.66 1.54 8.75
C ALA A 60 7.05 0.15 8.58
N GLU A 61 7.80 -0.93 8.81
CA GLU A 61 7.27 -2.31 8.82
C GLU A 61 6.10 -2.48 9.80
N ARG A 62 6.23 -1.94 11.02
CA ARG A 62 5.15 -1.99 12.02
C ARG A 62 3.94 -1.17 11.59
N ARG A 63 4.16 -0.05 10.87
CA ARG A 63 3.05 0.78 10.37
C ARG A 63 2.29 0.03 9.28
N VAL A 64 2.98 -0.60 8.34
CA VAL A 64 2.36 -1.47 7.32
C VAL A 64 1.47 -2.51 8.00
N LEU A 65 2.01 -3.28 8.96
CA LEU A 65 1.23 -4.30 9.67
C LEU A 65 0.00 -3.74 10.40
N ALA A 66 0.12 -2.57 11.02
CA ALA A 66 -1.00 -1.93 11.70
C ALA A 66 -2.10 -1.53 10.70
N VAL A 67 -1.73 -0.93 9.57
CA VAL A 67 -2.70 -0.49 8.55
C VAL A 67 -3.29 -1.68 7.81
N SER A 68 -2.52 -2.72 7.51
CA SER A 68 -3.05 -3.95 6.91
C SER A 68 -4.13 -4.58 7.79
N ARG A 69 -3.95 -4.52 9.12
CA ARG A 69 -4.97 -4.99 10.07
C ARG A 69 -6.22 -4.10 10.04
N GLU A 70 -6.04 -2.77 10.05
CA GLU A 70 -7.16 -1.82 9.96
C GLU A 70 -7.98 -2.05 8.68
N LEU A 71 -7.33 -2.25 7.52
CA LEU A 71 -7.99 -2.55 6.25
C LEU A 71 -8.72 -3.90 6.28
N ALA A 72 -8.11 -4.94 6.84
CA ALA A 72 -8.74 -6.24 6.98
C ALA A 72 -9.99 -6.19 7.87
N ASP A 73 -9.94 -5.44 8.97
CA ASP A 73 -11.08 -5.20 9.86
C ASP A 73 -12.21 -4.47 9.10
N HIS A 74 -11.89 -3.45 8.28
CA HIS A 74 -12.88 -2.75 7.44
C HIS A 74 -13.53 -3.64 6.36
N ASN A 75 -12.75 -4.52 5.71
CA ASN A 75 -13.30 -5.44 4.73
C ASN A 75 -14.24 -6.46 5.38
N ALA A 76 -13.91 -6.94 6.58
CA ALA A 76 -14.80 -7.83 7.34
C ALA A 76 -16.12 -7.13 7.71
N ASP A 77 -16.10 -5.86 8.12
CA ASP A 77 -17.32 -5.08 8.38
C ASP A 77 -18.17 -4.92 7.10
N SER A 78 -17.55 -4.73 5.94
CA SER A 78 -18.26 -4.62 4.66
C SER A 78 -18.95 -5.92 4.23
N GLU A 79 -18.36 -7.08 4.56
CA GLU A 79 -18.91 -8.41 4.25
C GLU A 79 -20.09 -8.78 5.18
N VAL A 80 -20.11 -8.30 6.43
CA VAL A 80 -21.19 -8.55 7.40
C VAL A 80 -22.45 -7.72 7.10
N VAL A 81 -22.32 -6.59 6.43
CA VAL A 81 -23.44 -5.68 6.10
C VAL A 81 -24.12 -6.04 4.76
N ALA A 82 -23.44 -6.79 3.90
CA ALA A 82 -23.96 -7.30 2.62
C ALA A 82 -24.78 -8.59 2.78
#